data_AF-A0A3M6KEW8-F1
#
_entry.id   AF-A0A3M6KEW8-F1
#
_cell.length_a   1.000
_cell.length_b   1.000
_cell.length_c   1.000
_cell.angle_alpha   90.00
_cell.angle_beta   90.00
_cell.angle_gamma   90.00
#
_symmetry.space_group_name_H-M   'P 1'
#
loop_
_entity.id
_entity.type
_entity.pdbx_description
1 polymer ?
#
loop_
_entity_poly.entity_id
_entity_poly.type
_entity_poly.pdbx_seq_one_letter_code
_entity_poly.pdbx_strand_id
1 'polypeptide(L)'
;MSTTQALPSKIALMKGGIGAGLMGGFALFSSFFAIDQMLDIPAGTFYKTIGVTMGVDETSAIAVGFIAHMGVAALIGAMYFLASNIWRFFRLVTVPKALITGVWTGLIVFTLAFLPIHMFVMTPMMEVELIIT
;
A
#
# COMPACT_ATOMS: atom_id res chain seq x y z
N MET A 1 10.74 9.01 39.89
CA MET A 1 9.96 10.00 39.14
C MET A 1 9.29 9.27 37.98
N SER A 2 8.02 8.89 38.12
CA SER A 2 7.27 8.24 37.04
C SER A 2 6.87 9.32 36.05
N THR A 3 7.56 9.39 34.91
CA THR A 3 7.10 10.18 33.78
C THR A 3 5.84 9.50 33.24
N THR A 4 4.67 9.97 33.66
CA THR A 4 3.41 9.66 32.96
C THR A 4 3.48 10.29 31.59
N GLN A 5 4.10 9.57 30.64
CA GLN A 5 4.12 9.92 29.23
C GLN A 5 2.66 9.92 28.78
N ALA A 6 2.14 11.08 28.41
CA ALA A 6 0.77 11.20 27.93
C ALA A 6 0.59 10.28 26.72
N LEU A 7 -0.48 9.48 26.73
CA LEU A 7 -0.81 8.61 25.60
C LEU A 7 -0.89 9.48 24.34
N PRO A 8 -0.16 9.13 23.26
CA PRO A 8 -0.18 9.92 22.04
C PRO A 8 -1.60 10.04 21.51
N SER A 9 -1.99 11.24 21.08
CA SER A 9 -3.32 11.47 20.53
C SER A 9 -3.55 10.61 19.28
N LYS A 10 -4.81 10.28 19.00
CA LYS A 10 -5.17 9.51 17.79
C LYS A 10 -4.61 10.17 16.51
N ILE A 11 -4.63 11.51 16.46
CA ILE A 11 -4.08 12.29 15.35
C ILE A 11 -2.57 12.10 15.24
N ALA A 12 -1.83 12.13 16.35
CA ALA A 12 -0.38 11.90 16.33
C ALA A 12 -0.02 10.49 15.83
N LEU A 13 -0.78 9.49 16.27
CA LEU A 13 -0.63 8.10 15.79
C LEU A 13 -0.93 7.99 14.30
N MET A 14 -2.00 8.62 13.81
CA MET A 14 -2.34 8.62 12.38
C MET A 14 -1.22 9.28 11.56
N LYS A 15 -0.70 10.43 11.98
CA LYS A 15 0.39 11.11 11.26
C LYS A 15 1.66 10.25 11.21
N GLY A 16 2.03 9.63 12.32
CA GLY A 16 3.16 8.69 12.37
C GLY A 16 2.96 7.49 11.46
N GLY A 17 1.74 6.92 11.49
CA GLY A 17 1.36 5.80 10.63
C GLY A 17 1.36 6.15 9.14
N ILE A 18 0.85 7.33 8.76
CA ILE A 18 0.91 7.83 7.38
C ILE A 18 2.37 7.91 6.92
N GLY A 19 3.25 8.52 7.71
CA GLY A 19 4.67 8.63 7.36
C GLY A 19 5.33 7.27 7.17
N ALA A 20 5.10 6.33 8.08
CA ALA A 20 5.60 4.96 7.96
C ALA A 20 5.03 4.22 6.74
N GLY A 21 3.73 4.38 6.49
CA GLY A 21 3.03 3.81 5.35
C GLY A 21 3.59 4.31 4.02
N LEU A 22 3.82 5.63 3.89
CA LEU A 22 4.43 6.23 2.71
C LEU A 22 5.86 5.71 2.48
N MET A 23 6.68 5.56 3.54
CA MET A 23 8.02 4.96 3.40
C MET A 23 7.95 3.51 2.89
N GLY A 24 7.02 2.71 3.42
CA GLY A 24 6.77 1.35 2.92
C GLY A 24 6.26 1.35 1.47
N GLY A 25 5.38 2.28 1.11
CA GLY A 25 4.88 2.49 -0.24
C GLY A 25 6.01 2.78 -1.23
N PHE A 26 6.97 3.63 -0.85
CA PHE A 26 8.17 3.91 -1.65
C PHE A 26 9.09 2.69 -1.80
N ALA A 27 9.26 1.89 -0.75
CA ALA A 27 10.06 0.66 -0.82
C ALA A 27 9.44 -0.38 -1.77
N LEU A 28 8.11 -0.50 -1.78
CA LEU A 28 7.41 -1.34 -2.75
C LEU A 28 7.45 -0.75 -4.16
N PHE A 29 7.37 0.57 -4.27
CA PHE A 29 7.46 1.26 -5.55
C PHE A 29 8.75 0.94 -6.29
N SER A 30 9.91 0.99 -5.64
CA SER A 30 11.18 0.63 -6.27
C SER A 30 11.22 -0.83 -6.69
N SER A 31 10.58 -1.71 -5.90
CA SER A 31 10.50 -3.15 -6.20
C SER A 31 9.71 -3.41 -7.47
N PHE A 32 8.60 -2.70 -7.72
CA PHE A 32 7.81 -2.87 -8.95
C PHE A 32 8.58 -2.45 -10.21
N PHE A 33 9.34 -1.36 -10.16
CA PHE A 33 10.21 -0.99 -11.28
C PHE A 33 11.29 -2.05 -11.55
N ALA A 34 11.87 -2.62 -10.48
CA ALA A 34 12.84 -3.71 -10.63
C ALA A 34 12.19 -4.96 -11.26
N ILE A 35 10.96 -5.30 -10.87
CA ILE A 35 10.20 -6.40 -11.45
C ILE A 35 9.91 -6.14 -12.93
N ASP A 36 9.48 -4.93 -13.30
CA ASP A 36 9.22 -4.56 -14.70
C ASP A 36 10.47 -4.81 -15.57
N GLN A 37 11.66 -4.45 -15.06
CA GLN A 37 12.93 -4.72 -15.75
C GLN A 37 13.27 -6.20 -15.83
N MET A 38 13.01 -6.98 -14.77
CA MET A 38 13.25 -8.43 -14.77
C MET A 38 12.33 -9.18 -15.75
N LEU A 39 11.14 -8.61 -16.04
CA LEU A 39 10.14 -9.17 -16.94
C LEU A 39 10.23 -8.62 -18.38
N ASP A 40 11.18 -7.72 -18.65
CA ASP A 40 11.35 -7.03 -19.94
C ASP A 40 10.06 -6.32 -20.43
N ILE A 41 9.34 -5.69 -19.49
CA ILE A 41 8.14 -4.90 -19.78
C ILE A 41 8.39 -3.40 -19.57
N PRO A 42 7.59 -2.51 -20.20
CA PRO A 42 7.74 -1.08 -20.01
C PRO A 42 7.70 -0.68 -18.53
N ALA A 43 8.62 0.21 -18.12
CA ALA A 43 8.69 0.65 -16.73
C ALA A 43 7.43 1.41 -16.30
N GLY A 44 6.91 1.06 -15.13
CA GLY A 44 5.68 1.63 -14.59
C GLY A 44 4.41 0.93 -15.09
N THR A 45 4.54 -0.24 -15.74
CA THR A 45 3.38 -1.01 -16.24
C THR A 45 2.40 -1.33 -15.12
N PHE A 46 2.89 -1.72 -13.93
CA PHE A 46 2.04 -1.95 -12.76
C PHE A 46 1.14 -0.75 -12.43
N TYR A 47 1.71 0.46 -12.41
CA TYR A 47 0.96 1.68 -12.11
C TYR A 47 0.07 2.12 -13.26
N LYS A 48 0.51 1.89 -14.51
CA LYS A 48 -0.32 2.15 -15.70
C LYS A 48 -1.62 1.35 -15.62
N THR A 49 -1.55 0.06 -15.31
CA THR A 49 -2.73 -0.81 -15.16
C THR A 49 -3.70 -0.28 -14.11
N ILE A 50 -3.19 0.20 -12.97
CA ILE A 50 -4.04 0.81 -11.92
C ILE A 50 -4.71 2.09 -12.45
N GLY A 51 -3.96 2.99 -13.09
CA GLY A 51 -4.54 4.24 -13.61
C GLY A 51 -5.57 4.03 -14.71
N VAL A 52 -5.28 3.11 -15.63
CA VAL A 52 -6.17 2.73 -16.74
C VAL A 52 -7.48 2.12 -16.20
N THR A 53 -7.40 1.19 -15.23
CA THR A 53 -8.60 0.64 -14.57
C THR A 53 -9.37 1.68 -13.74
N MET A 54 -8.80 2.84 -13.44
CA MET A 54 -9.52 3.99 -12.85
C MET A 54 -10.17 4.90 -13.91
N GLY A 55 -10.10 4.54 -15.20
CA GLY A 55 -10.70 5.28 -16.31
C GLY A 55 -9.86 6.48 -16.78
N VAL A 56 -8.55 6.48 -16.49
CA VAL A 56 -7.64 7.57 -16.83
C VAL A 56 -6.88 7.24 -18.11
N ASP A 57 -6.63 8.26 -18.93
CA ASP A 57 -5.89 8.16 -20.18
C ASP A 57 -4.44 7.67 -19.96
N GLU A 58 -3.87 7.00 -20.97
CA GLU A 58 -2.55 6.37 -20.85
C GLU A 58 -1.44 7.34 -20.42
N THR A 59 -1.53 8.61 -20.82
CA THR A 59 -0.55 9.66 -20.54
C THR A 59 -0.42 9.96 -19.05
N SER A 60 -1.53 9.90 -18.31
CA SER A 60 -1.57 10.23 -16.89
C SER A 60 -1.82 9.03 -15.97
N ALA A 61 -2.12 7.86 -16.55
CA ALA A 61 -2.40 6.62 -15.84
C ALA A 61 -1.29 6.20 -14.86
N ILE A 62 -0.01 6.29 -15.24
CA ILE A 62 1.10 5.93 -14.34
C ILE A 62 1.10 6.84 -13.09
N ALA A 63 0.91 8.14 -13.27
CA ALA A 63 0.91 9.09 -12.16
C ALA A 63 -0.28 8.87 -11.23
N VAL A 64 -1.47 8.62 -11.79
CA VAL A 64 -2.68 8.33 -11.00
C VAL A 64 -2.54 7.00 -10.25
N GLY A 65 -2.06 5.95 -10.91
CA GLY A 65 -1.82 4.66 -10.28
C GLY A 65 -0.81 4.76 -9.13
N PHE A 66 0.24 5.56 -9.30
CA PHE A 66 1.21 5.84 -8.24
C PHE A 66 0.58 6.60 -7.05
N ILE A 67 -0.22 7.63 -7.32
CA ILE A 67 -0.93 8.37 -6.26
C ILE A 67 -1.88 7.45 -5.50
N ALA A 68 -2.63 6.60 -6.21
CA ALA A 68 -3.52 5.62 -5.59
C ALA A 68 -2.74 4.65 -4.69
N HIS A 69 -1.61 4.11 -5.17
CA HIS A 69 -0.71 3.26 -4.38
C HIS A 69 -0.21 3.96 -3.11
N MET A 70 0.29 5.20 -3.23
CA MET A 70 0.78 5.96 -2.08
C MET A 70 -0.35 6.30 -1.09
N GLY A 71 -1.55 6.59 -1.58
CA GLY A 71 -2.73 6.83 -0.77
C GLY A 71 -3.13 5.59 0.05
N VAL A 72 -3.15 4.42 -0.58
CA VAL A 72 -3.43 3.15 0.10
C VAL A 72 -2.32 2.81 1.10
N ALA A 73 -1.05 3.03 0.74
CA ALA A 73 0.07 2.81 1.65
C ALA A 73 -0.02 3.70 2.91
N ALA A 74 -0.36 4.98 2.75
CA ALA A 74 -0.62 5.90 3.85
C ALA A 74 -1.79 5.43 4.74
N LEU A 75 -2.89 4.98 4.12
CA LEU A 75 -4.07 4.48 4.83
C LEU A 75 -3.73 3.24 5.68
N ILE A 76 -3.05 2.25 5.09
CA ILE A 76 -2.63 1.04 5.80
C ILE A 76 -1.71 1.38 6.97
N GLY A 77 -0.73 2.26 6.76
CA GLY A 77 0.17 2.70 7.83
C GLY A 77 -0.56 3.40 8.97
N ALA A 78 -1.50 4.29 8.66
CA ALA A 78 -2.34 4.96 9.65
C ALA A 78 -3.19 3.97 10.46
N MET A 79 -3.85 3.03 9.77
CA MET A 79 -4.69 2.00 10.40
C MET A 79 -3.85 1.07 11.28
N TYR A 80 -2.66 0.66 10.83
CA TYR A 80 -1.77 -0.18 11.60
C TYR A 80 -1.35 0.48 12.92
N PHE A 81 -0.94 1.76 12.88
CA PHE A 81 -0.56 2.48 14.10
C PHE A 81 -1.73 2.66 15.06
N LEU A 82 -2.93 2.95 14.55
CA LEU A 82 -4.15 3.00 15.38
C LEU A 82 -4.46 1.64 16.03
N ALA A 83 -4.37 0.55 15.27
CA ALA A 83 -4.58 -0.80 15.77
C ALA A 83 -3.55 -1.20 16.82
N SER A 84 -2.27 -0.81 16.63
CA SER A 84 -1.17 -1.09 17.57
C SER A 84 -1.36 -0.45 18.96
N ASN A 85 -2.09 0.66 19.03
CA ASN A 85 -2.40 1.31 20.29
C ASN A 85 -3.43 0.51 21.10
N ILE A 86 -4.37 -0.14 20.42
CA ILE A 86 -5.47 -0.91 21.03
C ILE A 86 -5.00 -2.35 21.33
N TRP A 87 -4.29 -3.00 20.41
CA TRP A 87 -3.95 -4.43 20.49
C TRP A 87 -2.45 -4.62 20.73
N ARG A 88 -2.09 -5.28 21.85
CA ARG A 88 -0.69 -5.51 22.25
C ARG A 88 0.11 -6.34 21.24
N PHE A 89 -0.57 -7.17 20.45
CA PHE A 89 0.05 -7.97 19.39
C PHE A 89 0.77 -7.09 18.35
N PHE A 90 0.10 -6.04 17.85
CA PHE A 90 0.61 -5.13 16.83
C PHE A 90 1.60 -4.06 17.34
N ARG A 91 1.88 -4.03 18.66
CA ARG A 91 2.87 -3.09 19.21
C ARG A 91 4.27 -3.38 18.71
N LEU A 92 4.88 -2.35 18.11
CA LEU A 92 6.24 -2.35 17.57
C LEU A 92 7.27 -2.17 18.70
N VAL A 93 7.50 -3.24 19.47
CA VAL A 93 8.42 -3.20 20.62
C VAL A 93 9.88 -3.45 20.19
N THR A 94 10.08 -4.31 19.20
CA THR A 94 11.41 -4.71 18.70
C THR A 94 11.38 -4.80 17.18
N VAL A 95 12.54 -4.66 16.54
CA VAL A 95 12.68 -4.75 15.07
C VAL A 95 12.20 -6.09 14.52
N PRO A 96 12.59 -7.26 15.07
CA PRO A 96 12.10 -8.55 14.55
C PRO A 96 10.57 -8.68 14.65
N LYS A 97 9.97 -8.23 15.75
CA LYS A 97 8.53 -8.23 15.91
C LYS A 97 7.84 -7.29 14.92
N ALA A 98 8.43 -6.12 14.69
CA ALA A 98 7.94 -5.16 13.68
C ALA A 98 7.93 -5.77 12.28
N LEU A 99 8.99 -6.50 11.89
CA LEU A 99 9.04 -7.20 10.61
C LEU A 99 7.96 -8.28 10.52
N ILE A 100 7.82 -9.14 11.54
CA ILE A 100 6.82 -10.22 11.55
C ILE A 100 5.40 -9.65 11.41
N THR A 101 5.07 -8.64 12.21
CA THR A 101 3.74 -8.01 12.17
C THR A 101 3.50 -7.22 10.88
N GLY A 102 4.55 -6.65 10.29
CA GLY A 102 4.51 -6.06 8.95
C GLY A 102 4.21 -7.09 7.86
N VAL A 103 4.90 -8.24 7.86
CA VAL A 103 4.64 -9.35 6.92
C VAL A 103 3.19 -9.84 7.04
N TRP A 104 2.71 -10.05 8.26
CA TRP A 104 1.30 -10.43 8.49
C TRP A 104 0.33 -9.38 7.97
N THR A 105 0.60 -8.10 8.22
CA THR A 105 -0.26 -7.02 7.71
C THR A 105 -0.27 -7.00 6.19
N GLY A 106 0.90 -7.13 5.55
CA GLY A 106 1.03 -7.23 4.11
C GLY A 106 0.26 -8.42 3.55
N LEU A 107 0.39 -9.60 4.16
CA LEU A 107 -0.33 -10.80 3.73
C LEU A 107 -1.85 -10.65 3.87
N ILE A 108 -2.33 -10.06 4.97
CA ILE A 108 -3.76 -9.81 5.19
C ILE A 108 -4.30 -8.84 4.14
N VAL A 109 -3.64 -7.70 3.92
CA VAL A 109 -4.06 -6.71 2.92
C VAL A 109 -3.99 -7.30 1.51
N PHE A 110 -2.93 -8.04 1.20
CA PHE A 110 -2.77 -8.68 -0.10
C PHE A 110 -3.88 -9.69 -0.37
N THR A 111 -4.14 -10.59 0.59
CA THR A 111 -5.12 -11.68 0.40
C THR A 111 -6.57 -11.19 0.43
N LEU A 112 -6.91 -10.25 1.31
CA LEU A 112 -8.29 -9.83 1.51
C LEU A 112 -8.71 -8.63 0.66
N ALA A 113 -7.77 -7.79 0.23
CA ALA A 113 -8.08 -6.63 -0.60
C ALA A 113 -7.47 -6.77 -2.00
N PHE A 114 -6.15 -6.92 -2.09
CA PHE A 114 -5.47 -6.85 -3.39
C PHE A 114 -5.85 -7.99 -4.34
N LEU A 115 -5.85 -9.25 -3.87
CA LEU A 115 -6.19 -10.41 -4.69
C LEU A 115 -7.64 -10.35 -5.22
N PRO A 116 -8.68 -10.10 -4.40
CA PRO A 116 -10.04 -9.97 -4.89
C PRO A 116 -10.21 -8.82 -5.88
N ILE A 117 -9.63 -7.65 -5.59
CA ILE A 117 -9.70 -6.49 -6.49
C ILE A 117 -9.01 -6.82 -7.82
N HIS A 118 -7.84 -7.45 -7.78
CA HIS A 118 -7.13 -7.84 -8.99
C HIS A 118 -7.95 -8.82 -9.84
N MET A 119 -8.43 -9.91 -9.24
CA MET A 119 -9.14 -10.97 -9.95
C MET A 119 -10.53 -10.57 -10.45
N PHE A 120 -11.30 -9.83 -9.65
CA PHE A 120 -12.71 -9.56 -9.93
C PHE A 120 -13.00 -8.16 -10.47
N VAL A 121 -12.02 -7.24 -10.41
CA VAL A 121 -12.20 -5.86 -10.88
C VAL A 121 -11.16 -5.53 -11.94
N MET A 122 -9.86 -5.58 -11.62
CA MET A 122 -8.83 -5.10 -12.54
C MET A 122 -8.73 -5.96 -13.81
N THR A 123 -8.63 -7.29 -13.70
CA THR A 123 -8.51 -8.16 -14.87
C THR A 123 -9.72 -8.04 -15.81
N PRO A 124 -10.98 -8.12 -15.34
CA PRO A 124 -12.13 -7.92 -16.21
C PRO A 124 -12.17 -6.54 -16.87
N MET A 125 -11.79 -5.47 -16.17
CA MET A 125 -11.78 -4.11 -16.74
C MET A 125 -10.75 -3.96 -17.86
N MET A 126 -9.55 -4.53 -17.66
CA MET A 126 -8.51 -4.53 -18.69
C MET A 126 -8.89 -5.34 -19.92
N GLU A 127 -9.54 -6.50 -19.74
CA GLU A 127 -10.03 -7.32 -20.86
C GLU A 127 -11.09 -6.58 -21.68
N VAL A 128 -12.01 -5.87 -21.01
CA VAL A 128 -13.02 -5.06 -21.69
C VAL A 128 -12.35 -3.96 -22.52
N GLU A 129 -11.41 -3.22 -21.95
CA GLU A 129 -10.74 -2.11 -22.64
C GLU A 129 -9.99 -2.55 -23.91
N LEU A 130 -9.35 -3.73 -23.88
CA LEU A 130 -8.71 -4.34 -25.05
C LEU A 130 -9.70 -4.77 -26.15
N ILE A 131 -10.98 -4.98 -25.83
CA ILE A 131 -12.02 -5.35 -26.82
C ILE A 131 -12.58 -4.11 -27.54
N ILE A 132 -12.56 -2.94 -26.89
CA ILE A 132 -13.14 -1.69 -27.44
C ILE A 132 -12.10 -0.85 -28.21
N THR A 133 -10.82 -1.24 -28.16
CA THR A 133 -9.71 -0.62 -28.93
C THR A 133 -9.33 -1.46 -30.14
#